data_AF-A0A2K1Z690-F1
#
_entry.id   AF-A0A2K1Z690-F1
#
_cell.length_a   1.000
_cell.length_b   1.000
_cell.length_c   1.000
_cell.angle_alpha   90.00
_cell.angle_beta   90.00
_cell.angle_gamma   90.00
#
_symmetry.space_group_name_H-M   'P 1'
#
loop_
_entity.id
_entity.type
_entity.pdbx_description
1 polymer ?
#
loop_
_entity_poly.entity_id
_entity_poly.type
_entity_poly.pdbx_seq_one_letter_code
_entity_poly.pdbx_strand_id
1 'polypeptide(L)'
;MVIDHISYAVSDTEGDHTLIACFINSKAPVLFEGVAHTVNAANSLVLKVISASPAACSANPKSAMSSPPELTGSAISLATFQDIVINYGRIQENFLMQQRSKEKARFARNNARILIAGSLSMFSNNAIDSKLILFFDTRHVKSGNEQFLTELNKWIFHDGGHLKAVEVRHHEVGEADEPAIYRIKDELEYSVEIYVWSGASCEPYVADDVQVQFYMMSPYVLKTLSTDTKGLYFTSFKVPDVYGVFQFKMECQRLAF
;
A
#
# COMPACT_ATOMS: atom_id res chain seq x y z
N MET A 1 4.22 21.80 -16.53
CA MET A 1 3.26 21.91 -15.40
C MET A 1 2.01 21.16 -15.77
N VAL A 2 1.24 20.72 -14.78
CA VAL A 2 -0.10 20.18 -15.05
C VAL A 2 -1.06 21.35 -15.27
N ILE A 3 -1.87 21.25 -16.32
CA ILE A 3 -2.84 22.26 -16.72
C ILE A 3 -4.18 21.53 -16.90
N ASP A 4 -5.26 22.11 -16.38
CA ASP A 4 -6.62 21.58 -16.56
C ASP A 4 -7.59 22.75 -16.74
N HIS A 5 -8.26 22.82 -17.89
CA HIS A 5 -9.20 23.91 -18.18
C HIS A 5 -10.63 23.64 -17.67
N ILE A 6 -10.91 22.45 -17.15
CA ILE A 6 -12.23 22.04 -16.67
C ILE A 6 -12.29 22.04 -15.15
N SER A 7 -11.27 21.47 -14.49
CA SER A 7 -11.23 21.28 -13.03
C SER A 7 -10.18 22.17 -12.36
N TYR A 8 -10.10 23.44 -12.75
CA TYR A 8 -9.23 24.41 -12.09
C TYR A 8 -9.93 25.10 -10.92
N ALA A 9 -9.14 25.50 -9.94
CA ALA A 9 -9.62 26.36 -8.86
C ALA A 9 -9.55 27.83 -9.31
N VAL A 10 -10.69 28.52 -9.22
CA VAL A 10 -10.72 29.98 -9.42
C VAL A 10 -10.17 30.62 -8.14
N SER A 11 -8.91 31.04 -8.16
CA SER A 11 -8.41 32.05 -7.23
C SER A 11 -8.70 33.44 -7.83
N ASP A 12 -8.77 34.49 -7.00
CA ASP A 12 -9.19 35.87 -7.37
C ASP A 12 -8.38 36.54 -8.51
N THR A 13 -7.41 35.85 -9.11
CA THR A 13 -6.67 36.30 -10.30
C THR A 13 -6.77 35.27 -11.43
N GLU A 14 -7.30 35.70 -12.57
CA GLU A 14 -7.30 34.99 -13.86
C GLU A 14 -5.86 34.55 -14.20
N GLY A 15 -5.60 33.24 -14.21
CA GLY A 15 -4.26 32.65 -14.31
C GLY A 15 -4.18 31.52 -15.33
N ASP A 16 -2.99 30.93 -15.51
CA ASP A 16 -2.66 29.93 -16.55
C ASP A 16 -3.35 28.54 -16.39
N HIS A 17 -4.45 28.45 -15.62
CA HIS A 17 -5.19 27.22 -15.28
C HIS A 17 -4.28 26.08 -14.74
N THR A 18 -3.22 26.47 -14.02
CA THR A 18 -2.22 25.57 -13.43
C THR A 18 -2.58 25.05 -12.04
N LEU A 19 -3.45 25.77 -11.33
CA LEU A 19 -3.97 25.36 -10.03
C LEU A 19 -5.19 24.46 -10.23
N ILE A 20 -5.00 23.16 -10.07
CA ILE A 20 -6.02 22.15 -10.35
C ILE A 20 -6.64 21.63 -9.05
N ALA A 21 -7.94 21.38 -9.11
CA ALA A 21 -8.72 20.78 -8.03
C ALA A 21 -8.92 19.28 -8.33
N CYS A 22 -8.34 18.42 -7.51
CA CYS A 22 -8.39 16.97 -7.66
C CYS A 22 -9.37 16.36 -6.67
N PHE A 23 -10.24 15.47 -7.13
CA PHE A 23 -11.20 14.77 -6.28
C PHE A 23 -10.72 13.36 -5.95
N ILE A 24 -10.61 13.07 -4.65
CA ILE A 24 -10.29 11.74 -4.13
C ILE A 24 -11.52 11.22 -3.38
N ASN A 25 -12.14 10.16 -3.90
CA ASN A 25 -13.27 9.46 -3.27
C ASN A 25 -14.42 10.38 -2.77
N SER A 26 -14.75 11.42 -3.53
CA SER A 26 -15.87 12.34 -3.27
C SER A 26 -15.80 13.16 -1.97
N LYS A 27 -14.65 13.16 -1.28
CA LYS A 27 -14.35 14.12 -0.19
C LYS A 27 -13.69 15.36 -0.79
N ALA A 28 -13.72 16.47 -0.05
CA ALA A 28 -13.35 17.82 -0.49
C ALA A 28 -12.13 17.85 -1.44
N PRO A 29 -12.15 18.72 -2.48
CA PRO A 29 -11.11 18.73 -3.51
C PRO A 29 -9.73 19.10 -2.93
N VAL A 30 -8.71 18.37 -3.35
CA VAL A 30 -7.30 18.65 -3.04
C VAL A 30 -6.71 19.54 -4.12
N LEU A 31 -6.12 20.66 -3.71
CA LEU A 31 -5.42 21.58 -4.58
C LEU A 31 -4.02 21.09 -4.90
N PHE A 32 -3.69 21.11 -6.19
CA PHE A 32 -2.39 20.76 -6.70
C PHE A 32 -1.92 21.81 -7.70
N GLU A 33 -0.66 22.21 -7.60
CA GLU A 33 0.00 23.03 -8.62
C GLU A 33 1.47 22.62 -8.71
N GLY A 34 1.87 22.07 -9.85
CA GLY A 34 3.21 21.53 -9.99
C GLY A 34 3.45 20.74 -11.26
N VAL A 35 4.38 19.81 -11.17
CA VAL A 35 4.87 19.01 -12.29
C VAL A 35 4.19 17.65 -12.31
N ALA A 36 3.83 17.20 -13.52
CA ALA A 36 3.33 15.86 -13.76
C ALA A 36 4.46 14.83 -13.58
N HIS A 37 4.14 13.66 -13.02
CA HIS A 37 4.98 12.48 -13.17
C HIS A 37 4.15 11.29 -13.65
N THR A 38 4.80 10.30 -14.21
CA THR A 38 4.17 9.06 -14.65
C THR A 38 4.74 7.88 -13.87
N VAL A 39 3.95 6.82 -13.78
CA VAL A 39 4.34 5.58 -13.12
C VAL A 39 4.27 4.46 -14.13
N ASN A 40 5.25 3.57 -14.10
CA ASN A 40 5.17 2.33 -14.87
C ASN A 40 4.08 1.43 -14.26
N ALA A 41 3.01 1.18 -15.02
CA ALA A 41 1.90 0.34 -14.60
C ALA A 41 2.31 -1.12 -14.27
N ALA A 42 3.46 -1.58 -14.78
CA ALA A 42 4.00 -2.90 -14.47
C ALA A 42 4.70 -2.98 -13.09
N ASN A 43 4.94 -1.85 -12.42
CA ASN A 43 5.60 -1.82 -11.12
C ASN A 43 4.59 -1.99 -9.98
N SER A 44 4.59 -3.15 -9.34
CA SER A 44 3.67 -3.47 -8.24
C SER A 44 4.00 -2.78 -6.90
N LEU A 45 5.16 -2.12 -6.80
CA LEU A 45 5.60 -1.40 -5.59
C LEU A 45 5.22 0.08 -5.60
N VAL A 46 4.77 0.62 -6.74
CA VAL A 46 4.38 2.02 -6.87
C VAL A 46 2.88 2.12 -6.94
N LEU A 47 2.29 2.82 -5.99
CA LEU A 47 0.87 3.10 -5.94
C LEU A 47 0.59 4.55 -6.34
N LYS A 48 -0.41 4.73 -7.20
CA LYS A 48 -0.90 6.04 -7.60
C LYS A 48 -1.96 6.51 -6.59
N VAL A 49 -1.65 7.57 -5.85
CA VAL A 49 -2.53 8.10 -4.79
C VAL A 49 -3.48 9.12 -5.36
N ILE A 50 -2.94 10.05 -6.15
CA ILE A 50 -3.71 11.09 -6.83
C ILE A 50 -3.39 11.03 -8.33
N SER A 51 -4.45 10.89 -9.12
CA SER A 51 -4.39 11.01 -10.58
C SER A 51 -5.02 12.32 -11.02
N ALA A 52 -4.51 12.89 -12.10
CA ALA A 52 -5.16 14.06 -12.70
C ALA A 52 -6.49 13.67 -13.37
N SER A 53 -7.31 14.67 -13.68
CA SER A 53 -8.55 14.46 -14.42
C SER A 53 -8.25 13.97 -15.85
N PRO A 54 -9.20 13.30 -16.54
CA PRO A 54 -9.04 12.92 -17.94
C PRO A 54 -8.81 14.11 -18.89
N ALA A 55 -9.18 15.32 -18.49
CA ALA A 55 -9.02 16.54 -19.29
C ALA A 55 -7.70 17.27 -19.03
N ALA A 56 -6.92 16.84 -18.02
CA ALA A 56 -5.66 17.46 -17.69
C ALA A 56 -4.56 17.13 -18.71
N CYS A 57 -3.63 18.04 -18.92
CA CYS A 57 -2.44 17.83 -19.75
C CYS A 57 -1.18 18.34 -19.05
N SER A 58 -0.03 17.78 -19.41
CA SER A 58 1.26 18.31 -18.98
C SER A 58 1.91 19.09 -20.11
N ALA A 59 2.05 20.40 -19.95
CA ALA A 59 2.68 21.27 -20.93
C ALA A 59 3.41 22.45 -20.27
N ASN A 60 4.15 23.21 -21.06
CA ASN A 60 4.69 24.50 -20.63
C ASN A 60 3.63 25.59 -20.92
N PRO A 61 3.08 26.26 -19.89
CA PRO A 61 2.00 27.23 -20.08
C PRO A 61 2.41 28.47 -20.89
N LYS A 62 3.70 28.80 -20.93
CA LYS A 62 4.22 30.01 -21.59
C LYS A 62 4.56 29.81 -23.07
N SER A 63 4.53 28.59 -23.57
CA SER A 63 4.90 28.27 -24.96
C SER A 63 3.67 27.87 -25.78
N ALA A 64 3.56 28.41 -27.00
CA ALA A 64 2.57 27.94 -27.96
C ALA A 64 2.84 26.47 -28.32
N MET A 65 1.82 25.62 -28.20
CA MET A 65 1.95 24.19 -28.49
C MET A 65 1.96 23.94 -30.00
N SER A 66 3.07 23.40 -30.52
CA SER A 66 3.19 22.97 -31.92
C SER A 66 2.84 21.49 -32.14
N SER A 67 2.81 20.70 -31.07
CA SER A 67 2.52 19.26 -31.07
C SER A 67 1.68 18.89 -29.84
N PRO A 68 0.91 17.78 -29.89
CA PRO A 68 0.15 17.34 -28.72
C PRO A 68 1.09 17.04 -27.53
N PRO A 69 0.63 17.26 -26.29
CA PRO A 69 1.42 17.02 -25.09
C PRO A 69 1.71 15.53 -24.88
N GLU A 70 2.90 15.22 -24.37
CA GLU A 70 3.39 13.84 -24.16
C GLU A 70 2.61 13.08 -23.07
N LEU A 71 2.05 13.81 -22.09
CA LEU A 71 1.28 13.23 -20.99
C LEU A 71 -0.08 13.92 -20.91
N THR A 72 -1.14 13.13 -21.00
CA THR A 72 -2.54 13.58 -20.93
C THR A 72 -3.39 12.67 -20.06
N GLY A 73 -4.44 13.26 -19.51
CA GLY A 73 -5.49 12.59 -18.77
C GLY A 73 -5.04 11.89 -17.50
N SER A 74 -5.74 10.80 -17.17
CA SER A 74 -5.53 10.01 -15.96
C SER A 74 -4.19 9.27 -15.91
N ALA A 75 -3.41 9.27 -17.01
CA ALA A 75 -2.03 8.78 -17.00
C ALA A 75 -1.12 9.67 -16.14
N ILE A 76 -1.45 10.96 -16.00
CA ILE A 76 -0.72 11.88 -15.13
C ILE A 76 -0.93 11.49 -13.66
N SER A 77 0.19 11.27 -12.97
CA SER A 77 0.25 11.04 -11.53
C SER A 77 0.69 12.33 -10.85
N LEU A 78 -0.02 12.71 -9.78
CA LEU A 78 0.23 13.95 -9.03
C LEU A 78 0.94 13.66 -7.70
N ALA A 79 0.54 12.58 -7.05
CA ALA A 79 1.20 12.02 -5.88
C ALA A 79 1.25 10.49 -6.00
N THR A 80 2.42 9.93 -5.78
CA THR A 80 2.65 8.47 -5.80
C THR A 80 3.36 8.02 -4.54
N PHE A 81 2.93 6.87 -4.05
CA PHE A 81 3.63 6.17 -2.99
C PHE A 81 4.50 5.09 -3.61
N GLN A 82 5.69 4.91 -3.05
CA GLN A 82 6.54 3.78 -3.35
C GLN A 82 6.96 3.12 -2.05
N ASP A 83 6.65 1.84 -1.92
CA ASP A 83 7.27 1.02 -0.89
C ASP A 83 8.68 0.69 -1.37
N ILE A 84 9.67 1.38 -0.80
CA ILE A 84 11.08 1.14 -1.10
C ILE A 84 11.56 -0.05 -0.28
N VAL A 85 12.25 -0.93 -0.98
CA VAL A 85 13.02 -2.05 -0.44
C VAL A 85 14.44 -1.55 -0.21
N ILE A 86 14.75 -1.05 0.99
CA ILE A 86 16.12 -0.80 1.43
C ILE A 86 16.68 -2.11 2.00
N ASN A 87 17.65 -2.67 1.29
CA ASN A 87 18.31 -3.90 1.69
C ASN A 87 19.24 -3.64 2.89
N TYR A 88 18.76 -3.89 4.10
CA TYR A 88 19.63 -4.17 5.23
C TYR A 88 19.57 -5.67 5.51
N GLY A 89 20.69 -6.36 5.27
CA GLY A 89 20.82 -7.79 5.49
C GLY A 89 20.55 -8.14 6.95
N ARG A 90 19.41 -8.76 7.22
CA ARG A 90 19.09 -9.36 8.51
C ARG A 90 19.11 -10.88 8.38
N ILE A 91 20.01 -11.48 9.15
CA ILE A 91 20.16 -12.93 9.32
C ILE A 91 18.83 -13.47 9.87
N GLN A 92 18.15 -14.33 9.11
CA GLN A 92 17.15 -15.22 9.68
C GLN A 92 17.84 -16.55 9.99
N GLU A 93 17.64 -17.03 11.22
CA GLU A 93 18.07 -18.36 11.65
C GLU A 93 17.37 -19.41 10.79
N ASN A 94 18.18 -20.28 10.18
CA ASN A 94 17.73 -21.43 9.44
C ASN A 94 17.50 -22.57 10.44
N PHE A 95 16.40 -23.30 10.33
CA PHE A 95 16.35 -24.66 10.87
C PHE A 95 17.29 -25.52 10.02
N LEU A 96 18.34 -26.05 10.64
CA LEU A 96 19.44 -26.76 9.99
C LEU A 96 19.11 -28.24 9.82
N MET A 97 19.13 -28.73 8.58
CA MET A 97 19.85 -29.94 8.20
C MET A 97 20.66 -29.61 6.93
N GLN A 98 21.95 -29.95 6.93
CA GLN A 98 23.00 -29.64 5.93
C GLN A 98 22.51 -29.67 4.46
N GLN A 99 22.93 -28.78 3.55
CA GLN A 99 24.30 -28.39 3.20
C GLN A 99 24.44 -26.90 2.86
N ARG A 100 25.63 -26.35 3.15
CA ARG A 100 26.08 -25.02 2.72
C ARG A 100 26.13 -24.94 1.20
N SER A 101 25.30 -24.09 0.62
CA SER A 101 25.64 -23.34 -0.59
C SER A 101 25.55 -21.84 -0.26
N LYS A 102 26.71 -21.18 -0.32
CA LYS A 102 26.85 -19.74 -0.16
C LYS A 102 26.37 -19.06 -1.44
N GLU A 103 25.07 -18.81 -1.55
CA GLU A 103 24.55 -17.74 -2.41
C GLU A 103 23.10 -17.47 -2.00
N LYS A 104 22.89 -16.46 -1.16
CA LYS A 104 21.55 -15.99 -0.82
C LYS A 104 21.57 -14.47 -0.74
N ALA A 105 21.71 -13.84 -1.90
CA ALA A 105 21.30 -12.45 -2.08
C ALA A 105 19.76 -12.42 -2.00
N ARG A 106 19.25 -12.39 -0.76
CA ARG A 106 17.84 -12.21 -0.47
C ARG A 106 17.63 -10.72 -0.25
N PHE A 107 17.07 -10.06 -1.26
CA PHE A 107 16.62 -8.68 -1.15
C PHE A 107 15.49 -8.62 -0.11
N ALA A 108 15.77 -8.07 1.06
CA ALA A 108 14.80 -7.99 2.16
C ALA A 108 13.93 -6.75 1.96
N ARG A 109 12.64 -6.98 1.64
CA ARG A 109 11.58 -5.96 1.59
C ARG A 109 11.38 -5.40 3.00
N ASN A 110 11.83 -4.18 3.26
CA ASN A 110 11.81 -3.57 4.60
C ASN A 110 10.59 -2.64 4.82
N ASN A 111 9.58 -2.70 3.95
CA ASN A 111 8.33 -1.95 4.04
C ASN A 111 8.54 -0.44 4.31
N ALA A 112 9.58 0.17 3.74
CA ALA A 112 9.82 1.60 3.90
C ALA A 112 8.92 2.39 2.95
N ARG A 113 8.22 3.40 3.46
CA ARG A 113 7.27 4.21 2.70
C ARG A 113 7.93 5.47 2.16
N ILE A 114 7.80 5.73 0.85
CA ILE A 114 8.24 6.98 0.21
C ILE A 114 7.06 7.62 -0.50
N LEU A 115 6.92 8.93 -0.34
CA LEU A 115 6.03 9.76 -1.14
C LEU A 115 6.84 10.56 -2.14
N ILE A 116 6.41 10.53 -3.40
CA ILE A 116 6.84 11.44 -4.44
C ILE A 116 5.66 12.32 -4.81
N ALA A 117 5.80 13.62 -4.55
CA ALA A 117 4.78 14.63 -4.86
C ALA A 117 5.34 15.64 -5.88
N GLY A 118 4.55 15.93 -6.91
CA GLY A 118 4.94 16.87 -7.97
C GLY A 118 4.69 18.35 -7.64
N SER A 119 4.09 18.65 -6.49
CA SER A 119 3.67 20.00 -6.08
C SER A 119 4.13 20.31 -4.67
N LEU A 120 4.90 21.39 -4.52
CA LEU A 120 5.26 21.94 -3.20
C LEU A 120 4.13 22.77 -2.60
N SER A 121 3.40 23.51 -3.44
CA SER A 121 2.29 24.37 -3.03
C SER A 121 1.13 23.59 -2.41
N MET A 122 0.95 22.32 -2.76
CA MET A 122 -0.01 21.41 -2.12
C MET A 122 0.18 21.33 -0.59
N PHE A 123 1.41 21.47 -0.09
CA PHE A 123 1.76 21.42 1.33
C PHE A 123 1.75 22.80 2.02
N SER A 124 1.37 23.87 1.31
CA SER A 124 1.39 25.22 1.85
C SER A 124 0.15 25.53 2.70
N ASN A 125 0.31 26.42 3.69
CA ASN A 125 -0.82 26.91 4.49
C ASN A 125 -1.90 27.57 3.62
N ASN A 126 -1.50 28.25 2.55
CA ASN A 126 -2.45 28.85 1.61
C ASN A 126 -3.37 27.77 1.00
N ALA A 127 -2.80 26.65 0.54
CA ALA A 127 -3.59 25.56 0.00
C ALA A 127 -4.49 24.88 1.05
N ILE A 128 -4.09 24.87 2.32
CA ILE A 128 -4.86 24.31 3.45
C ILE A 128 -6.05 25.21 3.86
N ASP A 129 -5.85 26.53 3.85
CA ASP A 129 -6.85 27.49 4.29
C ASP A 129 -7.76 27.99 3.16
N SER A 130 -7.40 27.71 1.90
CA SER A 130 -8.14 28.15 0.72
C SER A 130 -9.58 27.62 0.68
N LYS A 131 -10.50 28.53 0.38
CA LYS A 131 -11.89 28.20 0.02
C LYS A 131 -12.03 28.23 -1.49
N LEU A 132 -12.66 27.20 -2.04
CA LEU A 132 -12.73 26.99 -3.47
C LEU A 132 -14.14 27.19 -3.96
N ILE A 133 -14.26 27.87 -5.10
CA ILE A 133 -15.45 27.86 -5.93
C ILE A 133 -15.13 26.90 -7.08
N LEU A 134 -15.93 25.85 -7.21
CA LEU A 134 -15.79 24.91 -8.31
C LEU A 134 -16.58 25.46 -9.50
N PHE A 135 -16.06 25.30 -10.72
CA PHE A 135 -16.75 25.78 -11.92
C PHE A 135 -18.19 25.22 -12.07
N PHE A 136 -18.45 24.03 -11.52
CA PHE A 136 -19.75 23.36 -11.57
C PHE A 136 -20.62 23.54 -10.30
N ASP A 137 -20.09 24.09 -9.21
CA ASP A 137 -20.83 24.28 -7.95
C ASP A 137 -20.48 25.65 -7.35
N THR A 138 -21.49 26.49 -7.14
CA THR A 138 -21.34 27.86 -6.60
C THR A 138 -21.05 27.89 -5.10
N ARG A 139 -20.99 26.72 -4.44
CA ARG A 139 -20.69 26.63 -3.01
C ARG A 139 -19.19 26.73 -2.76
N HIS A 140 -18.84 27.56 -1.77
CA HIS A 140 -17.50 27.58 -1.21
C HIS A 140 -17.24 26.28 -0.46
N VAL A 141 -16.36 25.43 -0.99
CA VAL A 141 -15.89 24.22 -0.33
C VAL A 141 -14.49 24.49 0.22
N LYS A 142 -14.24 24.16 1.49
CA LYS A 142 -12.87 24.21 2.05
C LYS A 142 -12.02 23.18 1.30
N SER A 143 -10.78 23.50 0.99
CA SER A 143 -9.86 22.53 0.40
C SER A 143 -9.70 21.29 1.30
N GLY A 144 -9.54 20.13 0.65
CA GLY A 144 -9.30 18.85 1.31
C GLY A 144 -7.84 18.63 1.70
N ASN A 145 -6.94 19.59 1.45
CA ASN A 145 -5.49 19.43 1.65
C ASN A 145 -5.15 19.07 3.09
N GLU A 146 -5.78 19.70 4.08
CA GLU A 146 -5.53 19.42 5.50
C GLU A 146 -5.76 17.94 5.85
N GLN A 147 -6.94 17.43 5.49
CA GLN A 147 -7.34 16.05 5.78
C GLN A 147 -6.46 15.07 5.00
N PHE A 148 -6.21 15.35 3.73
CA PHE A 148 -5.36 14.53 2.89
C PHE A 148 -3.93 14.43 3.43
N LEU A 149 -3.31 15.56 3.77
CA LEU A 149 -1.94 15.61 4.29
C LEU A 149 -1.83 14.96 5.67
N THR A 150 -2.86 15.07 6.51
CA THR A 150 -2.89 14.41 7.82
C THR A 150 -2.87 12.89 7.68
N GLU A 151 -3.75 12.34 6.84
CA GLU A 151 -3.80 10.88 6.61
C GLU A 151 -2.53 10.38 5.90
N LEU A 152 -2.02 11.16 4.96
CA LEU A 152 -0.78 10.87 4.27
C LEU A 152 0.43 10.87 5.21
N ASN A 153 0.51 11.82 6.16
CA ASN A 153 1.55 11.84 7.17
C ASN A 153 1.47 10.61 8.09
N LYS A 154 0.26 10.25 8.56
CA LYS A 154 0.07 9.04 9.37
C LYS A 154 0.56 7.79 8.65
N TRP A 155 0.24 7.69 7.36
CA TRP A 155 0.69 6.57 6.54
C TRP A 155 2.22 6.56 6.36
N ILE A 156 2.85 7.67 5.95
CA ILE A 156 4.31 7.71 5.72
C ILE A 156 5.12 7.41 6.97
N PHE A 157 4.72 7.95 8.13
CA PHE A 157 5.48 7.83 9.38
C PHE A 157 5.16 6.58 10.20
N HIS A 158 4.50 5.60 9.59
CA HIS A 158 4.12 4.36 10.26
C HIS A 158 3.18 4.55 11.48
N ASP A 159 2.42 5.64 11.52
CA ASP A 159 1.46 5.95 12.58
C ASP A 159 0.11 5.21 12.38
N GLY A 160 -0.06 4.52 11.24
CA GLY A 160 -1.23 3.72 10.96
C GLY A 160 -1.04 2.76 9.80
N GLY A 161 -1.91 1.74 9.74
CA GLY A 161 -1.95 0.81 8.61
C GLY A 161 -0.77 -0.15 8.57
N HIS A 162 -0.27 -0.60 9.73
CA HIS A 162 0.76 -1.63 9.82
C HIS A 162 0.21 -2.90 10.43
N LEU A 163 0.41 -4.01 9.74
CA LEU A 163 0.10 -5.33 10.26
C LEU A 163 1.30 -5.90 10.99
N LYS A 164 1.04 -6.48 12.16
CA LYS A 164 2.01 -7.22 12.95
C LYS A 164 1.47 -8.62 13.22
N ALA A 165 2.20 -9.62 12.75
CA ALA A 165 2.04 -10.99 13.22
C ALA A 165 2.86 -11.15 14.52
N VAL A 166 2.22 -11.59 15.60
CA VAL A 166 2.86 -11.66 16.93
C VAL A 166 3.32 -13.07 17.23
N GLU A 167 2.39 -14.01 17.26
CA GLU A 167 2.67 -15.39 17.65
C GLU A 167 2.12 -16.32 16.58
N VAL A 168 2.99 -17.16 16.05
CA VAL A 168 2.64 -18.24 15.12
C VAL A 168 2.81 -19.54 15.89
N ARG A 169 1.77 -20.36 15.95
CA ARG A 169 1.82 -21.68 16.57
C ARG A 169 1.36 -22.74 15.58
N HIS A 170 1.98 -23.90 15.64
CA HIS A 170 1.52 -25.08 14.94
C HIS A 170 1.78 -26.33 15.77
N HIS A 171 0.82 -27.25 15.77
CA HIS A 171 0.91 -28.50 16.53
C HIS A 171 0.03 -29.56 15.86
N GLU A 172 0.17 -30.81 16.29
CA GLU A 172 -0.77 -31.87 15.90
C GLU A 172 -2.13 -31.64 16.58
N VAL A 173 -3.22 -32.03 15.93
CA VAL A 173 -4.57 -31.89 16.49
C VAL A 173 -4.69 -32.73 17.77
N GLY A 174 -4.98 -32.07 18.89
CA GLY A 174 -5.11 -32.70 20.21
C GLY A 174 -3.85 -32.62 21.08
N GLU A 175 -2.73 -32.17 20.52
CA GLU A 175 -1.52 -31.81 21.27
C GLU A 175 -1.44 -30.29 21.46
N ALA A 176 -0.69 -29.83 22.47
CA ALA A 176 -0.47 -28.41 22.72
C ALA A 176 0.95 -27.95 22.37
N ASP A 177 1.90 -28.88 22.29
CA ASP A 177 3.31 -28.60 22.05
C ASP A 177 3.64 -28.67 20.57
N GLU A 178 4.56 -27.80 20.13
CA GLU A 178 5.06 -27.78 18.75
C GLU A 178 6.00 -28.98 18.51
N PRO A 179 5.66 -29.91 17.61
CA PRO A 179 6.54 -31.03 17.31
C PRO A 179 7.68 -30.59 16.40
N ALA A 180 8.89 -31.12 16.64
CA ALA A 180 10.05 -30.82 15.82
C ALA A 180 9.92 -31.35 14.37
N ILE A 181 9.11 -32.40 14.16
CA ILE A 181 8.93 -33.09 12.88
C ILE A 181 7.50 -33.62 12.79
N TYR A 182 6.84 -33.41 11.65
CA TYR A 182 5.55 -34.03 11.31
C TYR A 182 5.75 -35.27 10.44
N ARG A 183 4.83 -36.24 10.56
CA ARG A 183 4.75 -37.38 9.66
C ARG A 183 3.74 -37.10 8.55
N ILE A 184 3.86 -37.88 7.49
CA ILE A 184 2.88 -37.88 6.42
C ILE A 184 1.51 -38.26 6.99
N LYS A 185 0.47 -37.57 6.50
CA LYS A 185 -0.94 -37.80 6.86
C LYS A 185 -1.32 -37.43 8.29
N ASP A 186 -0.42 -36.83 9.06
CA ASP A 186 -0.77 -36.23 10.35
C ASP A 186 -1.76 -35.08 10.15
N GLU A 187 -2.65 -34.89 11.12
CA GLU A 187 -3.59 -33.76 11.15
C GLU A 187 -2.92 -32.60 11.90
N LEU A 188 -2.69 -31.49 11.20
CA LEU A 188 -1.99 -30.33 11.71
C LEU A 188 -2.96 -29.19 11.96
N GLU A 189 -2.77 -28.49 13.07
CA GLU A 189 -3.42 -27.23 13.39
C GLU A 189 -2.41 -26.09 13.30
N TYR A 190 -2.78 -25.03 12.59
CA TYR A 190 -1.99 -23.82 12.42
C TYR A 190 -2.77 -22.63 12.96
N SER A 191 -2.13 -21.81 13.79
CA SER A 191 -2.70 -20.58 14.30
C SER A 191 -1.72 -19.42 14.28
N VAL A 192 -2.25 -18.21 14.11
CA VAL A 192 -1.48 -16.96 14.06
C VAL A 192 -2.30 -15.81 14.58
N GLU A 193 -1.67 -14.96 15.38
CA GLU A 193 -2.27 -13.71 15.86
C GLU A 193 -1.82 -12.53 14.99
N ILE A 194 -2.80 -11.80 14.44
CA ILE A 194 -2.55 -10.65 13.57
C ILE A 194 -3.22 -9.40 14.18
N TYR A 195 -2.41 -8.35 14.34
CA TYR A 195 -2.84 -7.07 14.87
C TYR A 195 -2.53 -5.92 13.89
N VAL A 196 -3.37 -4.90 13.90
CA VAL A 196 -3.17 -3.61 13.23
C VAL A 196 -2.67 -2.59 14.24
N TRP A 197 -1.63 -1.84 13.87
CA TRP A 197 -1.22 -0.66 14.62
C TRP A 197 -2.02 0.56 14.18
N SER A 198 -2.73 1.18 15.13
CA SER A 198 -3.54 2.38 14.94
C SER A 198 -2.88 3.67 15.50
N GLY A 199 -1.55 3.66 15.69
CA GLY A 199 -0.77 4.81 16.18
C GLY A 199 -0.58 4.83 17.70
N ALA A 200 -1.61 4.42 18.44
CA ALA A 200 -1.59 4.36 19.91
C ALA A 200 -1.69 2.92 20.47
N SER A 201 -2.45 2.05 19.81
CA SER A 201 -2.73 0.69 20.27
C SER A 201 -2.71 -0.33 19.14
N CYS A 202 -2.39 -1.58 19.50
CA CYS A 202 -2.57 -2.74 18.64
C CYS A 202 -4.02 -3.21 18.74
N GLU A 203 -4.76 -3.14 17.64
CA GLU A 203 -6.14 -3.64 17.52
C GLU A 203 -6.14 -4.96 16.73
N PRO A 204 -7.05 -5.90 17.03
CA PRO A 204 -7.10 -7.17 16.30
C PRO A 204 -7.47 -6.93 14.84
N TYR A 205 -6.71 -7.56 13.93
CA TYR A 205 -7.04 -7.52 12.52
C TYR A 205 -8.17 -8.50 12.21
N VAL A 206 -9.21 -8.02 11.53
CA VAL A 206 -10.36 -8.83 11.14
C VAL A 206 -10.55 -8.73 9.62
N ALA A 207 -10.47 -9.88 8.96
CA ALA A 207 -10.48 -10.05 7.52
C ALA A 207 -10.79 -11.50 7.16
N ASP A 208 -11.51 -11.72 6.05
CA ASP A 208 -12.01 -13.04 5.66
C ASP A 208 -11.14 -13.76 4.61
N ASP A 209 -10.13 -13.10 4.06
CA ASP A 209 -9.31 -13.55 2.93
C ASP A 209 -7.88 -13.94 3.32
N VAL A 210 -7.59 -14.05 4.62
CA VAL A 210 -6.26 -14.43 5.09
C VAL A 210 -6.03 -15.90 4.75
N GLN A 211 -4.96 -16.19 4.02
CA GLN A 211 -4.63 -17.54 3.56
C GLN A 211 -3.25 -17.98 4.03
N VAL A 212 -3.14 -19.26 4.33
CA VAL A 212 -1.88 -19.95 4.59
C VAL A 212 -1.59 -20.96 3.48
N GLN A 213 -0.32 -21.02 3.10
CA GLN A 213 0.22 -21.97 2.13
C GLN A 213 1.17 -22.93 2.84
N PHE A 214 0.96 -24.23 2.62
CA PHE A 214 1.94 -25.25 2.95
C PHE A 214 2.80 -25.50 1.71
N TYR A 215 4.03 -25.02 1.75
CA TYR A 215 4.86 -24.79 0.57
C TYR A 215 6.19 -25.55 0.64
N MET A 216 6.65 -26.10 -0.48
CA MET A 216 7.99 -26.69 -0.61
C MET A 216 8.70 -26.12 -1.85
N MET A 217 8.23 -26.49 -3.04
CA MET A 217 8.60 -25.89 -4.33
C MET A 217 7.39 -25.24 -5.01
N SER A 218 6.20 -25.72 -4.67
CA SER A 218 4.88 -25.18 -5.02
C SER A 218 3.97 -25.29 -3.80
N PRO A 219 2.85 -24.54 -3.74
CA PRO A 219 1.87 -24.70 -2.66
C PRO A 219 1.13 -26.03 -2.82
N TYR A 220 1.29 -26.94 -1.85
CA TYR A 220 0.57 -28.23 -1.82
C TYR A 220 -0.80 -28.09 -1.18
N VAL A 221 -0.89 -27.22 -0.17
CA VAL A 221 -2.13 -26.90 0.53
C VAL A 221 -2.26 -25.39 0.55
N LEU A 222 -3.42 -24.90 0.10
CA LEU A 222 -3.84 -23.50 0.24
C LEU A 222 -5.15 -23.52 1.02
N LYS A 223 -5.16 -22.85 2.19
CA LYS A 223 -6.33 -22.79 3.07
C LYS A 223 -6.57 -21.37 3.52
N THR A 224 -7.82 -20.95 3.46
CA THR A 224 -8.29 -19.71 4.10
C THR A 224 -8.42 -19.95 5.60
N LEU A 225 -7.88 -19.04 6.40
CA LEU A 225 -7.92 -19.09 7.85
C LEU A 225 -9.29 -18.67 8.36
N SER A 226 -9.79 -19.36 9.37
CA SER A 226 -10.95 -18.94 10.15
C SER A 226 -10.50 -17.95 11.22
N THR A 227 -11.36 -17.01 11.60
CA THR A 227 -11.05 -15.99 12.61
C THR A 227 -11.99 -16.08 13.81
N ASP A 228 -11.47 -15.81 15.00
CA ASP A 228 -12.24 -15.68 16.24
C ASP A 228 -12.71 -14.25 16.51
N THR A 229 -12.48 -13.32 15.57
CA THR A 229 -12.71 -11.86 15.66
C THR A 229 -11.89 -11.13 16.74
N LYS A 230 -11.04 -11.83 17.49
CA LYS A 230 -10.12 -11.27 18.50
C LYS A 230 -8.68 -11.19 17.98
N GLY A 231 -8.48 -11.42 16.68
CA GLY A 231 -7.19 -11.35 15.99
C GLY A 231 -6.50 -12.70 15.85
N LEU A 232 -7.06 -13.78 16.38
CA LEU A 232 -6.56 -15.13 16.18
C LEU A 232 -7.14 -15.70 14.89
N TYR A 233 -6.22 -16.17 14.04
CA TYR A 233 -6.54 -16.88 12.82
C TYR A 233 -6.07 -18.31 12.94
N PHE A 234 -6.90 -19.26 12.55
CA PHE A 234 -6.59 -20.67 12.67
C PHE A 234 -7.13 -21.50 11.51
N THR A 235 -6.50 -22.64 11.26
CA THR A 235 -6.97 -23.63 10.30
C THR A 235 -6.40 -24.99 10.66
N SER A 236 -7.07 -26.05 10.23
CA SER A 236 -6.57 -27.41 10.32
C SER A 236 -6.54 -28.07 8.95
N PHE A 237 -5.49 -28.83 8.69
CA PHE A 237 -5.35 -29.60 7.47
C PHE A 237 -4.39 -30.78 7.64
N LYS A 238 -4.54 -31.74 6.74
CA LYS A 238 -3.73 -32.95 6.71
C LYS A 238 -2.42 -32.74 5.95
N VAL A 239 -1.31 -33.22 6.50
CA VAL A 239 0.01 -33.18 5.85
C VAL A 239 -0.01 -34.03 4.55
N PRO A 240 0.46 -33.51 3.40
CA PRO A 240 0.50 -34.23 2.14
C PRO A 240 1.29 -35.55 2.18
N ASP A 241 0.97 -36.46 1.25
CA ASP A 241 1.66 -37.76 1.08
C ASP A 241 2.99 -37.62 0.32
N VAL A 242 3.82 -36.67 0.76
CA VAL A 242 5.15 -36.39 0.19
C VAL A 242 6.11 -36.04 1.31
N TYR A 243 7.25 -36.72 1.36
CA TYR A 243 8.33 -36.38 2.29
C TYR A 243 9.13 -35.19 1.78
N GLY A 244 9.49 -34.27 2.67
CA GLY A 244 10.30 -33.12 2.32
C GLY A 244 10.31 -32.07 3.42
N VAL A 245 10.99 -30.96 3.15
CA VAL A 245 10.99 -29.79 4.03
C VAL A 245 9.93 -28.82 3.52
N PHE A 246 8.87 -28.66 4.29
CA PHE A 246 7.81 -27.70 4.01
C PHE A 246 7.99 -26.42 4.83
N GLN A 247 7.38 -25.35 4.36
CA GLN A 247 7.33 -24.05 5.00
C GLN A 247 5.88 -23.58 5.03
N PHE A 248 5.46 -23.01 6.15
CA PHE A 248 4.26 -22.20 6.21
C PHE A 248 4.56 -20.84 5.59
N LYS A 249 3.82 -20.49 4.54
CA LYS A 249 3.91 -19.20 3.90
C LYS A 249 2.56 -18.50 3.98
N MET A 250 2.54 -17.37 4.65
CA MET A 250 1.41 -16.45 4.63
C MET A 250 1.80 -15.22 3.84
N GLU A 251 0.98 -14.87 2.86
CA GLU A 251 1.19 -13.69 2.03
C GLU A 251 -0.12 -12.89 2.04
N CYS A 252 -0.13 -11.82 2.81
CA CYS A 252 -1.21 -10.84 2.80
C CYS A 252 -0.68 -9.61 2.07
N GLN A 253 -1.12 -9.41 0.83
CA GLN A 253 -0.82 -8.21 0.06
C GLN A 253 -2.13 -7.50 -0.21
N ARG A 254 -2.40 -6.44 0.56
CA ARG A 254 -3.58 -5.60 0.39
C ARG A 254 -3.14 -4.18 0.07
N LEU A 255 -3.88 -3.51 -0.80
CA LEU A 255 -3.66 -2.09 -1.06
C LEU A 255 -3.78 -1.32 0.27
N ALA A 256 -2.74 -0.58 0.63
CA ALA A 256 -2.57 0.17 1.87
C ALA A 256 -2.06 -0.58 3.13
N PHE A 257 -1.73 -1.89 3.05
CA PHE A 257 -1.12 -2.67 4.15
C PHE A 257 0.11 -3.48 3.73
#